data_AF-A0A838F1I9-F1
#
_entry.id   AF-A0A838F1I9-F1
#
_cell.length_a   1.000
_cell.length_b   1.000
_cell.length_c   1.000
_cell.angle_alpha   90.00
_cell.angle_beta   90.00
_cell.angle_gamma   90.00
#
_symmetry.space_group_name_H-M   'P 1'
#
loop_
_entity.id
_entity.type
_entity.pdbx_description
1 polymer ?
#
loop_
_entity_poly.entity_id
_entity_poly.type
_entity_poly.pdbx_seq_one_letter_code
_entity_poly.pdbx_strand_id
1 'polypeptide(L)'
;MASHQKFILKQQALWLCAERCIYWENENALILSDLHLGKAGHFRKSGIGVPQTVYKEDLQRLFSLIQFYKPAKLIIVGDLFHSAANNEMNLFLKWRKDLPDLKIELVKGNHDILSNKFYNTA
;
A
#
# COMPACT_ATOMS: atom_id res chain seq x y z
N MET A 1 -21.00 8.01 0.02
CA MET A 1 -20.41 6.67 0.21
C MET A 1 -19.58 6.37 -1.02
N ALA A 2 -18.39 5.81 -0.83
CA ALA A 2 -17.53 5.39 -1.94
C ALA A 2 -18.27 4.43 -2.87
N SER A 3 -18.19 4.66 -4.19
CA SER A 3 -18.79 3.73 -5.15
C SER A 3 -17.91 2.50 -5.26
N HIS A 4 -18.49 1.32 -5.06
CA HIS A 4 -17.81 0.03 -5.19
C HIS A 4 -18.53 -0.77 -6.28
N GLN A 5 -17.79 -1.19 -7.29
CA GLN A 5 -18.35 -1.96 -8.40
C GLN A 5 -17.78 -3.37 -8.39
N LYS A 6 -18.67 -4.36 -8.32
CA LYS A 6 -18.31 -5.78 -8.37
C LYS A 6 -18.16 -6.22 -9.82
N PHE A 7 -17.05 -6.89 -10.12
CA PHE A 7 -16.77 -7.56 -11.37
C PHE A 7 -16.46 -9.03 -11.11
N ILE A 8 -16.96 -9.91 -11.98
CA ILE A 8 -16.58 -11.33 -11.98
C ILE A 8 -15.61 -11.57 -13.13
N LEU A 9 -14.38 -11.95 -12.82
CA LEU A 9 -13.35 -12.27 -13.80
C LEU A 9 -12.75 -13.63 -13.47
N LYS A 10 -12.75 -14.58 -14.43
CA LYS A 10 -12.24 -15.96 -14.20
C LYS A 10 -12.80 -16.59 -12.90
N GLN A 11 -14.11 -16.45 -12.67
CA GLN A 11 -14.81 -16.88 -11.45
C GLN A 11 -14.34 -16.24 -10.12
N GLN A 12 -13.61 -15.13 -10.20
CA GLN A 12 -13.17 -14.34 -9.05
C GLN A 12 -14.00 -13.07 -8.93
N ALA A 13 -14.49 -12.77 -7.73
CA ALA A 13 -15.19 -11.54 -7.38
C ALA A 13 -14.20 -10.45 -6.98
N LEU A 14 -14.13 -9.42 -7.82
CA LEU A 14 -13.25 -8.26 -7.66
C LEU A 14 -14.10 -7.02 -7.47
N TRP A 15 -13.91 -6.33 -6.35
CA TRP A 15 -14.56 -5.08 -6.03
C TRP A 15 -13.62 -3.93 -6.36
N LEU A 16 -13.91 -3.21 -7.45
CA LEU A 16 -13.16 -2.01 -7.82
C LEU A 16 -13.63 -0.83 -6.98
N CYS A 17 -12.69 -0.15 -6.34
CA CYS A 17 -12.95 0.98 -5.44
C CYS A 17 -12.42 2.28 -6.04
N ALA A 18 -13.20 3.36 -5.92
CA ALA A 18 -12.79 4.69 -6.35
C ALA A 18 -11.53 5.19 -5.60
N GLU A 19 -11.27 4.64 -4.42
CA GLU A 19 -10.09 4.86 -3.57
C GLU A 19 -8.79 4.22 -4.10
N ARG A 20 -8.79 3.77 -5.37
CA ARG A 20 -7.62 3.20 -6.07
C ARG A 20 -7.15 1.87 -5.47
N CYS A 21 -8.09 0.98 -5.15
CA CYS A 21 -7.79 -0.39 -4.74
C CYS A 21 -8.79 -1.38 -5.32
N ILE A 22 -8.43 -2.66 -5.25
CA ILE A 22 -9.31 -3.78 -5.59
C ILE A 22 -9.44 -4.67 -4.35
N TYR A 23 -10.65 -4.94 -3.90
CA TYR A 23 -10.87 -6.00 -2.92
C TYR A 23 -11.22 -7.30 -3.65
N TRP A 24 -10.40 -8.32 -3.46
CA TRP A 24 -10.58 -9.66 -4.01
C TRP A 24 -11.24 -10.54 -2.95
N GLU A 25 -12.56 -10.72 -3.09
CA GLU A 25 -13.42 -11.33 -2.08
C GLU A 25 -13.07 -12.79 -1.81
N ASN A 26 -12.89 -13.59 -2.87
CA ASN A 26 -12.58 -15.02 -2.77
C ASN A 26 -11.29 -15.31 -2.00
N GLU A 27 -10.32 -14.40 -2.10
CA GLU A 27 -9.01 -14.53 -1.45
C GLU A 27 -8.93 -13.72 -0.15
N ASN A 28 -10.00 -13.02 0.22
CA ASN A 28 -10.01 -12.03 1.30
C ASN A 28 -8.78 -11.11 1.26
N ALA A 29 -8.50 -10.56 0.08
CA ALA A 29 -7.31 -9.77 -0.19
C ALA A 29 -7.64 -8.35 -0.59
N LEU A 30 -6.86 -7.38 -0.10
CA LEU A 30 -6.86 -6.02 -0.63
C LEU A 30 -5.64 -5.86 -1.55
N ILE A 31 -5.87 -5.44 -2.79
CA ILE A 31 -4.84 -5.23 -3.81
C ILE A 31 -4.72 -3.75 -4.11
N LEU A 32 -3.49 -3.28 -4.18
CA LEU A 32 -3.14 -1.91 -4.52
C LEU A 32 -1.76 -1.88 -5.20
N SER A 33 -1.42 -0.77 -5.82
CA SER A 33 -0.22 -0.63 -6.63
C SER A 33 0.44 0.71 -6.37
N ASP A 34 1.75 0.79 -6.59
CA ASP A 34 2.49 2.05 -6.69
C ASP A 34 2.38 2.95 -5.44
N LEU A 35 2.51 2.38 -4.23
CA LEU A 35 2.44 3.17 -2.99
C LEU A 35 3.55 4.23 -2.88
N HIS A 36 4.71 4.01 -3.50
CA HIS A 36 5.80 4.98 -3.58
C HIS A 36 6.16 5.64 -2.23
N LEU A 37 6.21 4.85 -1.16
CA LEU A 37 6.59 5.36 0.16
C LEU A 37 8.00 5.98 0.06
N GLY A 38 8.11 7.26 0.39
CA GLY A 38 9.34 8.03 0.37
C GLY A 38 9.58 8.97 -0.81
N LYS A 39 8.72 8.94 -1.83
CA LYS A 39 8.91 9.77 -3.03
C LYS A 39 8.77 11.28 -2.75
N ALA A 40 7.93 11.73 -1.81
CA ALA A 40 7.94 13.14 -1.35
C ALA A 40 9.27 13.51 -0.67
N GLY A 41 9.79 12.63 0.19
CA GLY A 41 11.08 12.82 0.83
C GLY A 41 12.22 12.96 -0.18
N HIS A 42 12.19 12.14 -1.24
CA HIS A 42 13.15 12.18 -2.34
C HIS A 42 13.04 13.46 -3.18
N PHE A 43 11.82 13.87 -3.57
CA PHE A 43 11.61 15.11 -4.32
C PHE A 43 11.99 16.36 -3.50
N ARG A 44 11.70 16.38 -2.20
CA ARG A 44 12.13 17.47 -1.31
C ARG A 44 13.64 17.55 -1.17
N LYS A 45 14.34 16.41 -1.07
CA LYS A 45 15.82 16.37 -1.10
C LYS A 45 16.38 16.89 -2.43
N SER A 46 15.61 16.78 -3.50
CA SER A 46 15.94 17.28 -4.84
C SER A 46 15.44 18.71 -5.11
N GLY A 47 14.98 19.43 -4.08
CA GLY A 47 14.54 20.83 -4.20
C GLY A 47 13.10 21.04 -4.68
N ILE A 48 12.33 19.98 -4.90
CA ILE A 48 10.92 20.04 -5.32
C ILE A 48 10.02 19.97 -4.10
N GLY A 49 9.23 21.03 -3.87
CA GLY A 49 8.33 21.16 -2.73
C GLY A 49 7.11 20.25 -2.81
N VAL A 50 7.24 18.98 -2.42
CA VAL A 50 6.09 18.09 -2.26
C VAL A 50 5.54 18.18 -0.83
N PRO A 51 4.24 18.52 -0.64
CA PRO A 51 3.64 18.60 0.70
C PRO A 51 3.64 17.25 1.41
N GLN A 52 4.02 17.22 2.69
CA GLN A 52 3.95 16.03 3.54
C GLN A 52 2.51 15.52 3.78
N THR A 53 1.51 16.36 3.52
CA THR A 53 0.09 16.03 3.74
C THR A 53 -0.40 14.94 2.80
N VAL A 54 0.05 14.94 1.54
CA VAL A 54 -0.34 13.97 0.50
C VAL A 54 -0.09 12.53 0.95
N TYR A 55 1.03 12.28 1.63
CA TYR A 55 1.40 10.94 2.10
C TYR A 55 0.62 10.48 3.32
N LYS A 56 0.27 11.41 4.21
CA LYS A 56 -0.60 11.08 5.35
C LYS A 56 -1.99 10.69 4.87
N GLU A 57 -2.51 11.38 3.85
CA GLU A 57 -3.80 11.09 3.25
C GLU A 57 -3.81 9.71 2.57
N ASP A 58 -2.76 9.33 1.85
CA ASP A 58 -2.65 8.01 1.23
C ASP A 58 -2.58 6.87 2.27
N LEU A 59 -1.79 7.04 3.34
CA LEU A 59 -1.73 6.05 4.44
C LEU A 59 -3.06 5.99 5.21
N GLN A 60 -3.70 7.13 5.47
CA GLN A 60 -5.03 7.16 6.09
C GLN A 60 -6.06 6.42 5.23
N ARG A 61 -6.06 6.66 3.91
CA ARG A 61 -6.94 5.94 2.96
C ARG A 61 -6.70 4.44 3.02
N LEU A 62 -5.43 4.01 2.97
CA LEU A 62 -5.06 2.60 3.10
C LEU A 62 -5.60 1.99 4.41
N PHE A 63 -5.42 2.67 5.54
CA PHE A 63 -5.86 2.17 6.83
C PHE A 63 -7.38 2.11 6.93
N SER A 64 -8.10 3.12 6.41
CA SER A 64 -9.55 3.10 6.34
C SER A 64 -10.06 1.93 5.48
N LEU A 65 -9.44 1.65 4.34
CA LEU A 65 -9.80 0.52 3.49
C LEU A 65 -9.56 -0.82 4.18
N ILE A 66 -8.46 -0.96 4.92
CA ILE A 66 -8.15 -2.18 5.67
C ILE A 66 -9.13 -2.40 6.82
N GLN A 67 -9.53 -1.33 7.52
CA GLN A 67 -10.55 -1.43 8.57
C GLN A 67 -11.94 -1.75 8.00
N PHE A 68 -12.26 -1.23 6.81
CA PHE A 68 -13.52 -1.48 6.14
C PHE A 68 -13.63 -2.93 5.62
N TYR A 69 -12.63 -3.37 4.84
CA TYR A 69 -12.64 -4.69 4.20
C TYR A 69 -12.19 -5.83 5.13
N LYS A 70 -11.43 -5.52 6.18
CA LYS A 70 -10.81 -6.50 7.08
C LYS A 70 -10.12 -7.66 6.32
N PRO A 71 -9.25 -7.33 5.34
CA PRO A 71 -8.63 -8.36 4.53
C PRO A 71 -7.70 -9.23 5.39
N ALA A 72 -7.60 -10.50 5.05
CA ALA A 72 -6.58 -11.39 5.63
C ALA A 72 -5.19 -11.12 5.03
N LYS A 73 -5.15 -10.55 3.81
CA LYS A 73 -3.90 -10.22 3.12
C LYS A 73 -3.94 -8.90 2.36
N LEU A 74 -2.81 -8.21 2.34
CA LEU A 74 -2.54 -7.02 1.55
C LEU A 74 -1.55 -7.40 0.44
N ILE A 75 -1.95 -7.23 -0.81
CA ILE A 75 -1.10 -7.47 -1.98
C ILE A 75 -0.72 -6.11 -2.57
N ILE A 76 0.57 -5.84 -2.57
CA ILE A 76 1.15 -4.61 -3.10
C ILE A 76 1.82 -4.96 -4.42
N VAL A 77 1.32 -4.39 -5.51
CA VAL A 77 1.82 -4.64 -6.86
C VAL A 77 2.71 -3.48 -7.29
N GLY A 78 4.01 -3.66 -7.17
CA GLY A 78 5.02 -2.70 -7.61
C GLY A 78 5.31 -1.55 -6.66
N ASP A 79 6.54 -1.06 -6.75
CA ASP A 79 7.06 0.21 -6.26
C ASP A 79 6.54 0.63 -4.88
N LEU A 80 6.79 -0.23 -3.89
CA LEU A 80 6.43 0.03 -2.51
C LEU A 80 7.30 1.13 -1.91
N PHE A 81 8.60 1.13 -2.19
CA PHE A 81 9.55 2.12 -1.67
C PHE A 81 10.32 2.81 -2.79
N HIS A 82 10.45 4.14 -2.70
CA HIS A 82 11.17 4.94 -3.69
C HIS A 82 12.49 5.54 -3.17
N SER A 83 12.78 5.46 -1.86
CA SER A 83 14.01 6.05 -1.29
C SER A 83 14.51 5.33 -0.04
N ALA A 84 15.74 5.65 0.38
CA ALA A 84 16.27 5.28 1.69
C ALA A 84 15.33 5.69 2.85
N ALA A 85 15.47 5.00 3.98
CA ALA A 85 14.66 5.15 5.20
C ALA A 85 14.26 6.60 5.51
N ASN A 86 12.96 6.82 5.72
CA ASN A 86 12.39 8.13 6.05
C ASN A 86 11.19 7.98 7.01
N ASN A 87 10.58 9.11 7.38
CA ASN A 87 9.47 9.13 8.33
C ASN A 87 8.21 8.38 7.85
N GLU A 88 7.98 8.29 6.54
CA GLU A 88 6.83 7.57 5.97
C GLU A 88 7.02 6.06 6.15
N MET A 89 8.25 5.57 5.93
CA MET A 89 8.61 4.18 6.22
C MET A 89 8.46 3.84 7.71
N ASN A 90 8.87 4.75 8.61
CA ASN A 90 8.69 4.56 10.05
C ASN A 90 7.21 4.49 10.45
N LEU A 91 6.35 5.30 9.83
CA LEU A 91 4.92 5.29 10.09
C LEU A 91 4.26 3.99 9.60
N PHE A 92 4.63 3.54 8.40
CA PHE A 92 4.18 2.25 7.86
C PHE A 92 4.61 1.08 8.76
N LEU A 93 5.88 1.04 9.16
CA LEU A 93 6.40 0.00 10.06
C LEU A 93 5.73 0.02 11.43
N LYS A 94 5.40 1.21 11.97
CA LYS A 94 4.64 1.31 13.22
C LYS A 94 3.25 0.70 13.07
N TRP A 95 2.51 1.08 12.03
CA TRP A 95 1.17 0.56 11.79
C TRP A 95 1.17 -0.94 11.50
N ARG A 96 2.18 -1.46 10.80
CA ARG A 96 2.33 -2.91 10.55
C ARG A 96 2.39 -3.70 11.86
N LYS A 97 3.04 -3.16 12.90
CA LYS A 97 3.08 -3.78 14.23
C LYS A 97 1.70 -3.84 14.89
N ASP A 98 0.81 -2.90 14.57
CA ASP A 98 -0.56 -2.86 15.11
C ASP A 98 -1.48 -3.88 14.41
N LEU A 99 -1.07 -4.44 13.26
CA LEU A 99 -1.81 -5.47 12.52
C LEU A 99 -0.93 -6.71 12.27
N PRO A 100 -0.56 -7.47 13.32
CA PRO A 100 0.36 -8.59 13.19
C PRO A 100 -0.18 -9.70 12.26
N ASP A 101 -1.49 -9.92 12.27
CA ASP A 101 -2.16 -11.00 11.52
C ASP A 101 -2.37 -10.67 10.04
N LEU A 102 -2.23 -9.39 9.65
CA LEU A 102 -2.34 -9.00 8.25
C LEU A 102 -1.10 -9.48 7.48
N LYS A 103 -1.29 -10.46 6.58
CA LYS A 103 -0.23 -10.89 5.68
C LYS A 103 0.02 -9.81 4.63
N ILE A 104 1.27 -9.39 4.44
CA ILE A 104 1.62 -8.44 3.38
C ILE A 104 2.49 -9.15 2.34
N GLU A 105 2.07 -9.09 1.07
CA GLU A 105 2.78 -9.65 -0.07
C GLU A 105 3.17 -8.52 -1.03
N LEU A 106 4.46 -8.41 -1.34
CA LEU A 106 4.98 -7.47 -2.32
C LEU A 106 5.33 -8.20 -3.61
N VAL A 107 4.64 -7.86 -4.70
CA VAL A 107 5.10 -8.16 -6.05
C VAL A 107 6.04 -7.05 -6.45
N LYS A 108 7.34 -7.34 -6.51
CA LYS A 108 8.38 -6.33 -6.72
C LYS A 108 8.23 -5.59 -8.04
N GLY A 109 8.29 -4.26 -7.97
CA GLY A 109 8.43 -3.37 -9.10
C GLY A 109 9.89 -3.09 -9.45
N ASN A 110 10.09 -2.27 -10.47
CA ASN A 110 11.41 -1.88 -10.97
C ASN A 110 12.14 -0.90 -10.04
N HIS A 111 11.44 -0.21 -9.13
CA HIS A 111 12.05 0.68 -8.15
C HIS A 111 12.29 0.03 -6.77
N ASP A 112 11.87 -1.22 -6.55
CA ASP A 112 12.05 -1.95 -5.29
C ASP A 112 13.50 -2.48 -5.11
N ILE A 113 14.46 -1.57 -5.06
CA ILE A 113 15.91 -1.85 -5.03
C ILE A 113 16.48 -2.23 -3.65
N LEU A 114 15.66 -2.24 -2.59
CA LEU A 114 16.11 -2.61 -1.23
C LEU A 114 16.44 -4.11 -1.16
N SER A 115 17.42 -4.47 -0.31
CA SER A 115 17.81 -5.87 -0.14
C SER A 115 16.64 -6.74 0.35
N ASN A 116 16.57 -8.01 -0.09
CA ASN A 116 15.56 -8.97 0.37
C ASN A 116 15.47 -9.05 1.90
N LYS A 117 16.60 -8.88 2.60
CA LYS A 117 16.66 -8.89 4.06
C LYS A 117 15.75 -7.83 4.67
N PHE A 118 15.65 -6.65 4.06
CA PHE A 118 14.76 -5.58 4.53
C PHE A 118 13.29 -5.99 4.40
N TYR A 119 12.87 -6.46 3.22
CA TYR A 119 11.49 -6.90 2.96
C TYR A 119 11.05 -8.09 3.81
N ASN A 120 11.97 -9.00 4.14
CA ASN A 120 11.65 -10.16 4.97
C ASN A 120 11.52 -9.83 6.47
N THR A 121 11.99 -8.64 6.88
CA THR A 121 11.97 -8.20 8.29
C THR A 121 10.97 -7.07 8.57
N ALA A 122 10.40 -6.48 7.52
CA ALA A 122 9.40 -5.42 7.58
C ALA A 122 7.98 -6.00 7.64
#